data_AF-A0A9E1SHI6-F1
#
_entry.id   AF-A0A9E1SHI6-F1
#
_cell.length_a   1.000
_cell.length_b   1.000
_cell.length_c   1.000
_cell.angle_alpha   90.00
_cell.angle_beta   90.00
_cell.angle_gamma   90.00
#
_symmetry.space_group_name_H-M   'P 1'
#
loop_
_entity.id
_entity.type
_entity.pdbx_description
1 polymer ?
#
loop_
_entity_poly.entity_id
_entity_poly.type
_entity_poly.pdbx_seq_one_letter_code
_entity_poly.pdbx_strand_id
1 'polypeptide(L)'
;MLLKILLLIFISFSASANINIPIKPDSITIIGEIHRHPESINLFQSLIHDYLKNNQCLSVALEINSNQQSVIDSGKVSDKE
;
A
#
# COMPACT_ATOMS: atom_id res chain seq x y z
N MET A 1 -3.06 -24.17 44.73
CA MET A 1 -1.99 -24.42 43.76
C MET A 1 -2.55 -24.10 42.37
N LEU A 2 -2.50 -22.82 41.99
CA LEU A 2 -1.62 -22.39 40.91
C LEU A 2 -1.78 -23.23 39.63
N LEU A 3 -3.02 -23.38 39.16
CA LEU A 3 -3.26 -23.55 37.73
C LEU A 3 -2.96 -22.19 37.08
N LYS A 4 -1.65 -21.91 36.98
CA LYS A 4 -1.06 -20.98 36.03
C LYS A 4 -1.50 -21.47 34.65
N ILE A 5 -2.73 -21.11 34.28
CA ILE A 5 -3.14 -21.00 32.90
C ILE A 5 -2.19 -19.95 32.36
N LEU A 6 -1.07 -20.47 31.86
CA LEU A 6 -0.10 -19.80 31.04
C LEU A 6 -0.89 -19.38 29.80
N LEU A 7 -1.56 -18.25 29.96
CA LEU A 7 -2.15 -17.44 28.92
C LEU A 7 -0.98 -17.03 28.04
N LEU A 8 -0.57 -17.94 27.16
CA LEU A 8 0.27 -17.66 26.00
C LEU A 8 -0.59 -16.80 25.09
N ILE A 9 -0.75 -15.53 25.47
CA ILE A 9 -1.09 -14.49 24.52
C ILE A 9 0.11 -14.47 23.57
N PHE A 10 0.00 -15.20 22.45
CA PHE A 10 0.77 -14.88 21.27
C PHE A 10 0.31 -13.49 20.86
N ILE A 11 0.98 -12.48 21.42
CA ILE A 11 0.88 -11.11 20.93
C ILE A 11 1.54 -11.17 19.57
N SER A 12 0.76 -11.42 18.53
CA SER A 12 1.18 -11.22 17.15
C SER A 12 1.54 -9.75 17.04
N PHE A 13 2.83 -9.44 17.16
CA PHE A 13 3.34 -8.10 17.01
C PHE A 13 3.32 -7.78 15.51
N SER A 14 2.17 -7.31 15.01
CA SER A 14 2.09 -6.71 13.69
C SER A 14 2.82 -5.38 13.77
N ALA A 15 4.11 -5.38 13.44
CA ALA A 15 4.87 -4.15 13.27
C ALA A 15 4.31 -3.41 12.04
N SER A 16 3.35 -2.52 12.26
CA SER A 16 2.97 -1.53 11.26
C SER A 16 4.10 -0.52 11.18
N ALA A 17 5.01 -0.73 10.22
CA ALA A 17 6.00 0.28 9.91
C ALA A 17 5.27 1.47 9.27
N ASN A 18 5.18 2.58 10.02
CA ASN A 18 4.78 3.86 9.44
C ASN A 18 5.95 4.37 8.60
N ILE A 19 6.02 3.93 7.35
CA ILE A 19 7.03 4.35 6.40
C ILE A 19 6.61 5.71 5.85
N ASN A 20 7.29 6.77 6.31
CA ASN A 20 7.16 8.09 5.69
C ASN A 20 8.07 8.13 4.44
N ILE A 21 7.47 8.16 3.25
CA ILE A 21 8.19 8.29 1.99
C ILE A 21 8.11 9.75 1.54
N PRO A 22 9.16 10.56 1.73
CA PRO A 22 9.15 11.95 1.31
C PRO A 22 9.24 12.04 -0.23
N ILE A 23 8.12 12.31 -0.90
CA ILE A 23 8.11 12.65 -2.33
C ILE A 23 8.43 14.14 -2.46
N LYS A 24 9.53 14.46 -3.14
CA LYS A 24 9.89 15.85 -3.41
C LYS A 24 9.00 16.42 -4.53
N PRO A 25 8.64 17.71 -4.47
CA PRO A 25 8.06 18.39 -5.61
C PRO A 25 8.91 18.22 -6.86
N ASP A 26 8.27 18.14 -8.03
CA ASP A 26 8.92 18.05 -9.35
C ASP A 26 9.91 16.88 -9.48
N SER A 27 9.64 15.78 -8.76
CA SER A 27 10.47 14.59 -8.79
C SER A 27 9.67 13.33 -9.10
N ILE A 28 10.37 12.30 -9.57
CA ILE A 28 9.83 10.96 -9.76
C ILE A 28 10.36 10.08 -8.62
N THR A 29 9.47 9.49 -7.85
CA THR A 29 9.81 8.49 -6.83
C THR A 29 9.44 7.11 -7.36
N ILE A 30 10.42 6.21 -7.42
CA ILE A 30 10.22 4.81 -7.82
C ILE A 30 10.16 3.97 -6.55
N ILE A 31 9.08 3.22 -6.37
CA ILE A 31 8.89 2.28 -5.26
C ILE A 31 8.83 0.88 -5.86
N GLY A 32 9.87 0.09 -5.63
CA GLY A 32 9.88 -1.34 -5.99
C GLY A 32 9.20 -2.17 -4.92
N GLU A 33 8.51 -3.24 -5.34
CA GLU A 33 7.90 -4.21 -4.43
C GLU A 33 8.36 -5.64 -4.72
N ILE A 34 8.10 -6.52 -3.76
CA ILE A 34 8.01 -7.95 -4.02
C ILE A 34 6.53 -8.24 -4.27
N HIS A 35 6.21 -8.80 -5.44
CA HIS A 35 4.81 -9.04 -5.81
C HIS A 35 4.07 -9.91 -4.80
N ARG A 36 2.76 -9.64 -4.66
CA ARG A 36 1.81 -10.39 -3.82
C ARG A 36 2.03 -10.24 -2.32
N HIS A 37 2.71 -9.18 -1.90
CA HIS A 37 2.81 -8.80 -0.49
C HIS A 37 1.77 -7.71 -0.16
N PRO A 38 0.86 -7.96 0.80
CA PRO A 38 -0.20 -6.99 1.14
C PRO A 38 0.36 -5.70 1.74
N GLU A 39 1.56 -5.73 2.32
CA GLU A 39 2.23 -4.55 2.88
C GLU A 39 2.47 -3.47 1.83
N SER A 40 2.82 -3.86 0.59
CA SER A 40 3.01 -2.93 -0.52
C SER A 40 1.70 -2.23 -0.88
N ILE A 41 0.62 -3.00 -1.02
CA ILE A 41 -0.72 -2.45 -1.35
C ILE A 41 -1.15 -1.44 -0.27
N ASN A 42 -1.01 -1.81 1.00
CA ASN A 42 -1.35 -0.96 2.13
C ASN A 42 -0.51 0.33 2.16
N LEU A 43 0.79 0.23 1.86
CA LEU A 43 1.69 1.38 1.76
C LEU A 43 1.28 2.34 0.64
N PHE A 44 1.04 1.83 -0.58
CA PHE A 44 0.63 2.66 -1.72
C PHE A 44 -0.72 3.34 -1.48
N GLN A 45 -1.70 2.62 -0.94
CA GLN A 45 -3.02 3.19 -0.62
C GLN A 45 -2.92 4.29 0.44
N SER A 46 -2.14 4.06 1.51
CA SER A 46 -1.94 5.04 2.57
C SER A 46 -1.25 6.30 2.03
N LEU A 47 -0.21 6.13 1.22
CA LEU A 47 0.52 7.23 0.62
C LEU A 47 -0.39 8.07 -0.28
N ILE A 48 -1.13 7.46 -1.21
CA ILE A 48 -2.04 8.20 -2.09
C ILE A 48 -3.10 8.94 -1.28
N HIS A 49 -3.68 8.29 -0.26
CA HIS A 49 -4.70 8.89 0.60
C HIS A 49 -4.19 10.12 1.36
N ASP A 50 -2.97 10.04 1.90
CA ASP A 50 -2.37 11.15 2.65
C ASP A 50 -2.04 12.35 1.75
N TYR A 51 -1.60 12.12 0.52
CA TYR A 51 -1.40 13.21 -0.45
C TYR A 51 -2.73 13.87 -0.85
N LEU A 52 -3.76 13.05 -1.16
CA LEU A 52 -5.09 13.56 -1.51
C LEU A 52 -5.71 14.38 -0.37
N LYS A 53 -5.58 13.93 0.89
CA LYS A 53 -6.03 14.68 2.08
C LYS A 53 -5.37 16.04 2.25
N ASN A 54 -4.13 16.17 1.81
CA ASN A 54 -3.38 17.42 1.86
C ASN A 54 -3.61 18.30 0.60
N ASN A 55 -4.65 18.01 -0.19
CA ASN A 55 -4.97 18.68 -1.46
C ASN A 55 -3.81 18.63 -2.48
N GLN A 56 -2.97 17.58 -2.40
CA GLN A 56 -1.91 17.33 -3.36
C GLN A 56 -2.36 16.27 -4.37
N CYS A 57 -2.21 16.58 -5.66
CA CYS A 57 -2.47 15.62 -6.73
C CYS A 57 -1.17 14.88 -7.07
N LEU A 58 -1.24 13.56 -7.16
CA LEU A 58 -0.14 12.72 -7.63
C LEU A 58 -0.48 12.14 -9.00
N SER A 59 0.49 12.10 -9.90
CA SER A 59 0.46 11.23 -11.07
C SER A 59 1.12 9.91 -10.72
N VAL A 60 0.36 8.82 -10.79
CA VAL A 60 0.85 7.47 -10.46
C VAL A 60 1.02 6.68 -11.76
N ALA A 61 2.25 6.23 -12.01
CA ALA A 61 2.55 5.27 -13.07
C ALA A 61 2.66 3.87 -12.46
N LEU A 62 2.03 2.88 -13.10
CA LEU A 62 2.04 1.49 -12.64
C LEU A 62 2.93 0.66 -13.56
N GLU A 63 3.68 -0.28 -12.98
CA GLU A 63 4.40 -1.31 -13.74
C GLU A 63 3.38 -2.34 -14.26
N ILE A 64 2.74 -2.03 -15.37
CA ILE A 64 1.75 -2.86 -16.05
C ILE A 64 2.05 -2.93 -17.55
N ASN A 65 1.44 -3.89 -18.25
CA ASN A 65 1.46 -3.87 -19.70
C ASN A 65 0.64 -2.68 -20.21
N SER A 66 1.18 -1.95 -21.20
CA SER A 66 0.55 -0.74 -21.74
C SER A 66 -0.85 -0.96 -22.32
N ASN A 67 -1.14 -2.19 -22.77
CA ASN A 67 -2.48 -2.56 -23.25
C ASN A 67 -3.55 -2.61 -22.14
N GLN A 68 -3.17 -2.55 -20.87
CA GLN A 68 -4.10 -2.50 -19.73
C GLN A 68 -4.47 -1.06 -19.33
N GLN A 69 -3.74 -0.05 -19.83
CA GLN A 69 -3.97 1.36 -19.48
C GLN A 69 -5.39 1.82 -19.77
N SER A 70 -5.95 1.45 -20.94
CA SER A 70 -7.31 1.85 -21.33
C SER A 70 -8.39 1.30 -20.39
N VAL A 71 -8.15 0.15 -19.77
CA VAL A 71 -9.08 -0.44 -18.79
C VAL A 71 -9.06 0.39 -17.51
N ILE A 72 -7.87 0.77 -17.04
CA ILE A 72 -7.69 1.62 -15.85
C ILE A 72 -8.29 3.00 -16.07
N ASP A 73 -8.01 3.64 -17.21
CA ASP A 73 -8.52 4.98 -17.55
C ASP A 73 -10.05 5.01 -17.59
N SER A 74 -10.68 3.90 -17.97
CA SER A 74 -12.14 3.78 -18.02
C SER A 74 -12.79 3.57 -16.65
N GLY A 75 -12.01 3.34 -15.59
CA GLY A 75 -12.50 2.98 -14.25
C GLY A 75 -13.17 1.61 -14.17
N LYS A 76 -13.19 0.83 -15.26
CA LYS A 76 -13.79 -0.51 -15.33
C LYS A 76 -12.77 -1.58 -14.96
N VAL A 77 -12.32 -1.57 -13.71
CA VAL A 77 -11.53 -2.69 -13.17
C VAL A 77 -12.53 -3.80 -12.84
N SER A 78 -12.49 -4.89 -13.59
CA SER A 78 -13.30 -6.08 -13.28
C SER A 78 -12.55 -6.91 -12.25
N ASP A 79 -13.06 -6.97 -11.03
CA ASP A 79 -12.62 -7.94 -10.04
C ASP A 79 -12.93 -9.33 -10.60
N LYS A 80 -11.88 -10.09 -10.93
CA LYS A 80 -12.00 -11.52 -11.23
C LYS A 80 -11.87 -12.26 -9.90
N GLU A 81 -13.00 -12.63 -9.31
CA GLU A 81 -13.09 -13.83 -8.47
C GLU A 81 -13.03 -15.10 -9.33
#